data_AF-F2QG10-F1
#
_entry.id   AF-F2QG10-F1
#
_cell.length_a   1.000
_cell.length_b   1.000
_cell.length_c   1.000
_cell.angle_alpha   90.00
_cell.angle_beta   90.00
_cell.angle_gamma   90.00
#
_symmetry.space_group_name_H-M   'P 1'
#
loop_
_entity.id
_entity.type
_entity.pdbx_description
1 polymer ?
#
loop_
_entity_poly.entity_id
_entity_poly.type
_entity_poly.pdbx_seq_one_letter_code
_entity_poly.pdbx_strand_id
1 'polypeptide(L)' 'MKKKTAVVFGTFAPLHQGHIDLIQRAKRQCDQVWVVVSGYEGDRGEQIGLTLQKKISLYQRGFS' A
#
# COMPACT_ATOMS: atom_id res chain seq x y z
N MET A 1 -9.52 -20.37 16.97
CA MET A 1 -10.04 -19.07 16.46
C MET A 1 -9.55 -18.86 15.03
N LYS A 2 -10.40 -18.38 14.12
CA LYS A 2 -9.95 -17.98 12.78
C LYS A 2 -9.22 -16.63 12.88
N LYS A 3 -8.03 -16.50 12.27
CA LYS A 3 -7.32 -15.21 12.18
C LYS A 3 -8.09 -14.25 11.28
N LYS A 4 -8.22 -12.99 11.68
CA LYS A 4 -8.78 -11.91 10.88
C LYS A 4 -7.68 -11.29 10.02
N THR A 5 -7.87 -11.31 8.71
CA THR A 5 -6.94 -10.75 7.74
C THR A 5 -7.58 -9.59 7.01
N ALA A 6 -6.93 -8.43 7.01
CA ALA A 6 -7.29 -7.30 6.17
C ALA A 6 -6.50 -7.33 4.86
N VAL A 7 -7.13 -6.92 3.77
CA VAL A 7 -6.49 -6.69 2.48
C VAL A 7 -6.73 -5.24 2.08
N VAL A 8 -5.65 -4.48 1.87
CA VAL A 8 -5.70 -3.06 1.49
C VAL A 8 -5.12 -2.92 0.10
N PHE A 9 -5.91 -2.39 -0.83
CA PHE A 9 -5.49 -2.12 -2.20
C PHE A 9 -5.17 -0.64 -2.38
N GLY A 10 -4.19 -0.35 -3.23
CA GLY A 10 -3.92 1.02 -3.65
C GLY A 10 -2.83 1.10 -4.71
N THR A 11 -2.91 2.12 -5.56
CA THR A 11 -1.79 2.46 -6.46
C THR A 11 -0.65 3.11 -5.68
N PHE A 12 -0.96 3.90 -4.64
CA PHE A 12 0.03 4.61 -3.81
C PHE A 12 0.99 5.50 -4.62
N ALA A 13 0.44 6.32 -5.53
CA ALA A 13 1.18 7.22 -6.43
C ALA A 13 0.85 8.71 -6.18
N PRO A 14 1.33 9.34 -5.10
CA PRO A 14 2.25 8.80 -4.09
C PRO A 14 1.55 8.24 -2.83
N LEU A 15 2.31 7.52 -2.01
CA LEU A 15 1.90 7.21 -0.63
C LEU A 15 1.72 8.51 0.16
N HIS A 16 0.66 8.63 0.95
CA HIS A 16 0.33 9.82 1.75
C HIS A 16 -0.38 9.44 3.06
N GLN A 17 -0.57 10.40 3.96
CA GLN A 17 -1.10 10.15 5.32
C GLN A 17 -2.41 9.35 5.35
N GLY A 18 -3.38 9.67 4.48
CA GLY A 18 -4.64 8.91 4.41
C GLY A 18 -4.46 7.40 4.16
N HIS A 19 -3.49 6.99 3.34
CA HIS A 19 -3.16 5.56 3.15
C HIS A 19 -2.56 4.95 4.42
N ILE A 20 -1.69 5.70 5.09
CA ILE A 20 -1.03 5.29 6.34
C ILE A 20 -2.08 5.06 7.43
N ASP A 21 -3.01 6.00 7.61
CA ASP A 21 -4.08 5.92 8.59
C ASP A 21 -4.99 4.71 8.35
N LEU A 22 -5.32 4.42 7.08
CA LEU A 22 -6.12 3.27 6.69
C LEU A 22 -5.42 1.95 7.05
N ILE A 23 -4.14 1.82 6.71
CA ILE A 23 -3.36 0.61 6.99
C ILE A 23 -3.15 0.43 8.49
N GLN A 24 -2.86 1.52 9.22
CA GLN A 24 -2.74 1.46 10.67
C GLN A 24 -4.06 1.06 11.35
N ARG A 25 -5.20 1.55 10.84
CA ARG A 25 -6.52 1.11 11.32
C ARG A 25 -6.73 -0.38 11.07
N ALA A 26 -6.37 -0.88 9.90
CA ALA A 26 -6.43 -2.30 9.58
C ALA A 26 -5.53 -3.13 10.52
N LYS A 27 -4.29 -2.67 10.79
CA LYS A 27 -3.36 -3.31 11.74
C LYS A 27 -3.91 -3.38 13.17
N ARG A 28 -4.73 -2.41 13.60
CA ARG A 28 -5.39 -2.42 14.92
C ARG A 28 -6.58 -3.38 14.99
N GLN A 29 -7.23 -3.67 13.86
CA GLN A 29 -8.50 -4.40 13.80
C GLN A 29 -8.34 -5.86 13.35
N CYS A 30 -7.18 -6.25 12.83
CA CYS A 30 -6.92 -7.55 12.24
C CYS A 30 -5.56 -8.12 12.68
N ASP A 31 -5.46 -9.44 12.72
CA ASP A 31 -4.23 -10.16 13.09
C ASP A 31 -3.16 -10.08 11.99
N GLN A 32 -3.58 -9.87 10.75
CA GLN A 32 -2.71 -9.73 9.58
C GLN A 32 -3.25 -8.68 8.62
N VAL A 33 -2.35 -7.95 7.95
CA VAL A 33 -2.69 -7.02 6.87
C VAL A 33 -1.85 -7.33 5.65
N TRP A 34 -2.50 -7.57 4.51
CA TRP A 34 -1.87 -7.64 3.21
C TRP A 34 -2.09 -6.32 2.49
N VAL A 35 -1.01 -5.68 2.07
CA VAL A 35 -1.10 -4.47 1.24
C VAL A 35 -0.71 -4.80 -0.18
N VAL A 36 -1.65 -4.60 -1.09
CA VAL A 36 -1.49 -4.87 -2.51
C VAL A 36 -1.23 -3.55 -3.23
N VAL A 37 0.04 -3.32 -3.57
CA VAL A 37 0.45 -2.18 -4.39
C VAL A 37 0.16 -2.51 -5.84
N SER A 38 -0.79 -1.79 -6.45
CA SER A 38 -1.25 -2.05 -7.81
C SER A 38 -0.62 -1.09 -8.82
N GLY A 39 -0.35 -1.58 -10.03
CA GLY A 39 0.12 -0.77 -11.14
C GLY A 39 0.34 -1.60 -12.40
N TYR A 40 0.44 -0.93 -13.53
CA TYR A 40 0.75 -1.53 -14.83
C TYR A 40 1.60 -0.55 -15.65
N GLU A 41 2.23 -1.05 -16.71
CA GLU A 41 3.10 -0.26 -17.58
C GLU A 41 2.33 0.90 -18.23
N GLY A 42 2.86 2.11 -18.10
CA GLY A 42 2.23 3.34 -18.61
C GLY A 42 1.09 3.88 -17.73
N ASP A 43 0.92 3.40 -16.49
CA ASP A 43 -0.07 3.95 -15.56
C ASP A 43 0.25 5.40 -15.16
N ARG A 44 -0.73 6.08 -14.53
CA ARG A 44 -0.58 7.47 -14.09
C ARG A 44 0.61 7.70 -13.16
N GLY A 45 0.99 6.70 -12.36
CA GLY A 45 2.16 6.78 -11.50
C GLY A 45 3.44 6.76 -12.31
N GLU A 46 3.53 5.89 -13.31
CA GLU A 46 4.69 5.82 -14.20
C GLU A 46 4.88 7.10 -15.02
N GLN A 47 3.81 7.74 -15.48
CA GLN A 47 3.85 9.03 -16.18
C GLN A 47 4.52 10.15 -15.37
N ILE A 48 4.50 10.05 -14.03
CA ILE A 48 5.17 10.99 -13.12
C ILE A 48 6.45 10.38 -12.49
N GLY A 49 6.99 9.31 -13.08
CA GLY A 49 8.22 8.67 -12.66
C GLY A 49 8.11 7.75 -11.43
N LEU A 50 6.89 7.43 -10.98
CA LEU A 50 6.59 6.49 -9.89
C LEU A 50 6.22 5.11 -10.45
N THR A 51 7.22 4.38 -10.96
CA THR A 51 7.06 2.99 -11.40
C THR A 51 6.56 2.08 -10.28
N LEU A 52 5.97 0.93 -10.62
CA LEU A 52 5.48 -0.03 -9.63
C LEU A 52 6.55 -0.40 -8.59
N GLN A 53 7.79 -0.64 -9.01
CA GLN A 53 8.90 -0.93 -8.11
C GLN A 53 9.21 0.24 -7.15
N LYS A 54 9.19 1.48 -7.64
CA LYS A 54 9.38 2.67 -6.78
C LYS A 54 8.25 2.79 -5.76
N LYS A 55 7.00 2.54 -6.16
CA LYS A 55 5.83 2.57 -5.27
C LYS A 55 5.96 1.52 -4.15
N ILE A 56 6.40 0.29 -4.48
CA ILE A 56 6.68 -0.77 -3.50
C ILE A 56 7.83 -0.38 -2.56
N SER A 57 8.93 0.17 -3.09
CA SER A 57 10.08 0.60 -2.27
C SER A 57 9.72 1.73 -1.30
N LEU A 58 8.96 2.74 -1.76
CA LEU A 58 8.44 3.82 -0.91
C LEU A 58 7.55 3.28 0.19
N TYR A 59 6.69 2.31 -0.12
CA TYR A 59 5.87 1.62 0.86
C TYR A 59 6.73 0.91 1.91
N GLN A 60 7.69 0.09 1.51
CA GLN A 60 8.57 -0.64 2.44
C GLN A 60 9.33 0.30 3.38
N ARG A 61 9.77 1.46 2.89
CA ARG A 61 10.45 2.49 3.71
C ARG A 61 9.52 3.21 4.69
N GLY A 62 8.25 3.39 4.34
CA GLY A 62 7.27 4.08 5.19
C GLY A 62 6.70 3.21 6.31
N PHE A 63 6.88 1.89 6.24
CA PHE A 63 6.29 0.92 7.18
C PHE A 63 7.31 -0.10 7.73
N SER A 64 8.61 0.14 7.54
CA SER A 64 9.73 -0.60 8.16
C SER A 64 9.80 -0.39 9.66
#